data_AF-A0A7K1AF32-F1
#
_entry.id   AF-A0A7K1AF32-F1
#
_cell.length_a   1.000
_cell.length_b   1.000
_cell.length_c   1.000
_cell.angle_alpha   90.00
_cell.angle_beta   90.00
_cell.angle_gamma   90.00
#
_symmetry.space_group_name_H-M   'P 1'
#
loop_
_entity.id
_entity.type
_entity.pdbx_description
1 polymer ?
#
loop_
_entity_poly.entity_id
_entity_poly.type
_entity_poly.pdbx_seq_one_letter_code
_entity_poly.pdbx_strand_id
1 'polypeptide(L)'
;AIATGSAAGIKVLTGTTMQESLVFVVAMAEMFDEQMLEASVTQTFGSVEKGSAALDVYRAQRPSALPFQITAAVETDRMFIVPARRLADAQLKHSPDVWMYRFDWASPLYDGAFGACHALELVFVFNNLHDSAATYMCGDNAPQGVADAMHQAWVAFVKTGDPQHAGIPSWARHNRDDRPTMQFNTTSTLGHNLNTDEFALWDGVL
;
A
#
# COMPACT_ATOMS: atom_id res chain seq x y z
N ALA A 1 7.00 -5.72 -20.70
CA ALA A 1 5.73 -6.33 -21.14
C ALA A 1 4.56 -5.33 -21.04
N ILE A 2 4.18 -4.86 -19.84
CA ILE A 2 3.05 -3.91 -19.69
C ILE A 2 3.29 -2.59 -20.42
N ALA A 3 4.44 -1.95 -20.19
CA ALA A 3 4.80 -0.71 -20.89
C ALA A 3 4.84 -0.87 -22.43
N THR A 4 5.06 -2.09 -22.92
CA THR A 4 5.07 -2.45 -24.35
C THR A 4 3.71 -2.97 -24.84
N GLY A 5 2.65 -2.88 -24.03
CA GLY A 5 1.26 -3.14 -24.46
C GLY A 5 0.77 -4.57 -24.32
N SER A 6 1.42 -5.44 -23.53
CA SER A 6 0.97 -6.84 -23.38
C SER A 6 -0.41 -7.01 -22.75
N ALA A 7 -0.95 -5.94 -22.13
CA ALA A 7 -2.29 -5.87 -21.55
C ALA A 7 -3.10 -4.68 -22.12
N ALA A 8 -2.88 -4.31 -23.39
CA ALA A 8 -3.58 -3.18 -23.99
C ALA A 8 -5.11 -3.35 -23.98
N GLY A 9 -5.83 -2.27 -23.69
CA GLY A 9 -7.30 -2.28 -23.56
C GLY A 9 -7.83 -2.95 -22.29
N ILE A 10 -6.98 -3.54 -21.44
CA ILE A 10 -7.40 -4.13 -20.17
C ILE A 10 -7.57 -3.01 -19.13
N LYS A 11 -8.74 -2.97 -18.49
CA LYS A 11 -9.00 -2.12 -17.32
C LYS A 11 -8.27 -2.65 -16.10
N VAL A 12 -7.75 -1.77 -15.25
CA VAL A 12 -6.96 -2.17 -14.08
C VAL A 12 -7.49 -1.53 -12.81
N LEU A 13 -7.80 -2.37 -11.82
CA LEU A 13 -7.91 -2.00 -10.42
C LEU A 13 -6.72 -2.64 -9.71
N THR A 14 -5.88 -1.84 -9.07
CA THR A 14 -4.70 -2.30 -8.34
C THR A 14 -4.56 -1.54 -7.03
N GLY A 15 -3.86 -2.10 -6.06
CA GLY A 15 -3.62 -1.43 -4.79
C GLY A 15 -2.64 -2.15 -3.90
N THR A 16 -2.40 -1.56 -2.75
CA THR A 16 -1.52 -2.08 -1.70
C THR A 16 -2.16 -1.88 -0.33
N THR A 17 -1.58 -2.45 0.71
CA THR A 17 -1.83 -2.01 2.08
C THR A 17 -0.84 -0.90 2.47
N MET A 18 -1.16 -0.14 3.54
CA MET A 18 -0.32 1.00 3.95
C MET A 18 1.02 0.58 4.53
N GLN A 19 1.09 -0.57 5.20
CA GLN A 19 2.31 -1.09 5.82
C GLN A 19 2.56 -2.56 5.46
N GLU A 20 2.55 -2.87 4.16
CA GLU A 20 2.73 -4.22 3.59
C GLU A 20 3.74 -5.07 4.37
N SER A 21 4.94 -4.55 4.57
CA SER A 21 6.06 -5.35 5.08
C SER A 21 6.13 -5.48 6.60
N LEU A 22 5.26 -4.83 7.39
CA LEU A 22 5.31 -4.93 8.85
C LEU A 22 5.19 -6.38 9.33
N VAL A 23 4.27 -7.15 8.76
CA VAL A 23 4.03 -8.55 9.16
C VAL A 23 5.25 -9.45 8.96
N PHE A 24 6.15 -9.12 8.02
CA PHE A 24 7.33 -9.94 7.75
C PHE A 24 8.48 -9.71 8.73
N VAL A 25 8.51 -8.55 9.40
CA VAL A 25 9.64 -8.15 10.24
C VAL A 25 9.28 -8.03 11.72
N VAL A 26 7.99 -7.90 12.06
CA VAL A 26 7.55 -7.60 13.42
C VAL A 26 7.94 -8.67 14.45
N ALA A 27 7.91 -9.95 14.08
CA ALA A 27 8.34 -11.04 14.95
C ALA A 27 9.85 -11.06 15.21
N MET A 28 10.62 -10.33 14.40
CA MET A 28 12.07 -10.20 14.48
C MET A 28 12.49 -8.79 14.93
N ALA A 29 11.57 -7.99 15.49
CA ALA A 29 11.80 -6.57 15.79
C ALA A 29 13.08 -6.30 16.59
N GLU A 30 13.39 -7.13 17.58
CA GLU A 30 14.60 -6.99 18.41
C GLU A 30 15.92 -7.24 17.65
N MET A 31 15.86 -7.90 16.50
CA MET A 31 17.03 -8.13 15.65
C MET A 31 17.38 -6.93 14.78
N PHE A 32 16.47 -5.96 14.60
CA PHE A 32 16.75 -4.77 13.80
C PHE A 32 17.27 -3.64 14.70
N ASP A 33 18.58 -3.50 14.73
CA ASP A 33 19.24 -2.33 15.30
C ASP A 33 19.54 -1.27 14.23
N GLU A 34 20.08 -0.12 14.65
CA GLU A 34 20.43 0.98 13.75
C GLU A 34 21.50 0.58 12.73
N GLN A 35 22.46 -0.27 13.12
CA GLN A 35 23.52 -0.72 12.23
C GLN A 35 22.97 -1.58 11.09
N MET A 36 22.07 -2.51 11.40
CA MET A 36 21.39 -3.35 10.42
C MET A 36 20.49 -2.52 9.51
N LEU A 37 19.76 -1.55 10.06
CA LEU A 37 18.96 -0.62 9.26
C LEU A 37 19.83 0.15 8.26
N GLU A 38 20.90 0.79 8.73
CA GLU A 38 21.82 1.56 7.88
C GLU A 38 22.47 0.69 6.79
N ALA A 39 22.90 -0.53 7.14
CA ALA A 39 23.48 -1.47 6.20
C ALA A 39 22.46 -1.91 5.12
N SER A 40 21.23 -2.24 5.54
CA SER A 40 20.15 -2.65 4.64
C SER A 40 19.78 -1.53 3.67
N VAL A 41 19.59 -0.31 4.16
CA VAL A 41 19.22 0.83 3.31
C VAL A 41 20.37 1.22 2.39
N THR A 42 21.62 1.20 2.86
CA THR A 42 22.80 1.40 2.02
C THR A 42 22.86 0.39 0.87
N GLN A 43 22.60 -0.89 1.16
CA GLN A 43 22.56 -1.94 0.14
C GLN A 43 21.45 -1.69 -0.87
N THR A 44 20.24 -1.35 -0.42
CA THR A 44 19.08 -1.10 -1.28
C THR A 44 19.30 0.09 -2.22
N PHE A 45 19.87 1.19 -1.74
CA PHE A 45 20.09 2.41 -2.53
C PHE A 45 21.47 2.47 -3.22
N GLY A 46 22.35 1.50 -2.97
CA GLY A 46 23.60 1.27 -3.68
C GLY A 46 24.81 2.11 -3.23
N SER A 47 24.65 3.02 -2.27
CA SER A 47 25.76 3.74 -1.63
C SER A 47 25.37 4.27 -0.25
N VAL A 48 26.37 4.53 0.60
CA VAL A 48 26.16 5.11 1.94
C VAL A 48 25.49 6.48 1.86
N GLU A 49 25.92 7.31 0.91
CA GLU A 49 25.36 8.65 0.70
C GLU A 49 23.86 8.59 0.35
N LYS A 50 23.48 7.74 -0.62
CA LYS A 50 22.08 7.58 -1.01
C LYS A 50 21.25 6.92 0.10
N GLY A 51 21.84 5.95 0.81
CA GLY A 51 21.19 5.28 1.93
C GLY A 51 20.88 6.24 3.08
N SER A 52 21.83 7.11 3.43
CA SER A 52 21.63 8.15 4.45
C SER A 52 20.55 9.14 4.04
N ALA A 53 20.57 9.63 2.79
CA ALA A 53 19.54 10.53 2.29
C ALA A 53 18.14 9.89 2.30
N ALA A 54 18.04 8.59 1.97
CA ALA A 54 16.78 7.86 2.09
C ALA A 54 16.32 7.76 3.54
N LEU A 55 17.21 7.40 4.48
CA LEU A 55 16.88 7.33 5.90
C LEU A 55 16.35 8.66 6.44
N ASP A 56 16.93 9.78 6.03
CA ASP A 56 16.46 11.12 6.44
C ASP A 56 14.98 11.33 6.04
N VAL A 57 14.61 10.97 4.81
CA VAL A 57 13.23 11.07 4.33
C VAL A 57 12.29 10.15 5.10
N TYR A 58 12.63 8.86 5.25
CA TYR A 58 11.77 7.90 5.94
C TYR A 58 11.58 8.25 7.43
N ARG A 59 12.65 8.72 8.10
CA ARG A 59 12.60 9.13 9.52
C ARG A 59 11.84 10.45 9.70
N ALA A 60 11.95 11.40 8.76
CA ALA A 60 11.21 12.66 8.83
C ALA A 60 9.68 12.45 8.87
N GLN A 61 9.18 11.44 8.15
CA GLN A 61 7.77 11.07 8.14
C GLN A 61 7.36 10.19 9.32
N ARG A 62 8.33 9.62 10.05
CA ARG A 62 8.13 8.65 11.14
C ARG A 62 9.09 8.93 12.31
N PRO A 63 9.00 10.10 12.98
CA PRO A 63 10.01 10.56 13.94
C PRO A 63 10.14 9.69 15.21
N SER A 64 9.15 8.84 15.49
CA SER A 64 9.14 7.93 16.64
C SER A 64 9.22 6.45 16.25
N ALA A 65 9.47 6.16 14.97
CA ALA A 65 9.58 4.78 14.51
C ALA A 65 10.88 4.13 14.97
N LEU A 66 10.76 2.87 15.37
CA LEU A 66 11.89 2.00 15.69
C LEU A 66 12.57 1.51 14.40
N PRO A 67 13.82 1.02 14.46
CA PRO A 67 14.56 0.62 13.26
C PRO A 67 13.81 -0.39 12.38
N PHE A 68 13.19 -1.41 12.99
CA PHE A 68 12.41 -2.40 12.23
C PHE A 68 11.22 -1.78 11.47
N GLN A 69 10.61 -0.72 11.99
CA GLN A 69 9.48 -0.03 11.34
C GLN A 69 9.96 0.80 10.16
N ILE A 70 11.15 1.42 10.26
CA ILE A 70 11.78 2.10 9.11
C ILE A 70 12.19 1.07 8.06
N THR A 71 12.79 -0.06 8.45
CA THR A 71 13.08 -1.17 7.52
C THR A 71 11.81 -1.65 6.82
N ALA A 72 10.71 -1.86 7.57
CA ALA A 72 9.42 -2.24 6.99
C ALA A 72 8.88 -1.20 6.00
N ALA A 73 9.04 0.10 6.28
CA ALA A 73 8.60 1.16 5.37
C ALA A 73 9.39 1.13 4.05
N VAL A 74 10.71 1.00 4.12
CA VAL A 74 11.58 0.88 2.93
C VAL A 74 11.19 -0.34 2.11
N GLU A 75 10.97 -1.49 2.76
CA GLU A 75 10.59 -2.73 2.06
C GLU A 75 9.15 -2.71 1.52
N THR A 76 8.23 -2.01 2.20
CA THR A 76 6.86 -1.77 1.72
C THR A 76 6.89 -1.04 0.38
N ASP A 77 7.71 0.01 0.29
CA ASP A 77 7.90 0.73 -0.96
C ASP A 77 8.57 -0.14 -2.03
N ARG A 78 9.70 -0.78 -1.67
CA ARG A 78 10.53 -1.54 -2.60
C ARG A 78 9.77 -2.69 -3.27
N MET A 79 9.01 -3.43 -2.48
CA MET A 79 8.37 -4.68 -2.91
C MET A 79 6.95 -4.49 -3.43
N PHE A 80 6.22 -3.46 -2.96
CA PHE A 80 4.78 -3.35 -3.20
C PHE A 80 4.39 -2.01 -3.81
N ILE A 81 4.55 -0.90 -3.09
CA ILE A 81 4.00 0.41 -3.49
C ILE A 81 4.65 0.89 -4.80
N VAL A 82 5.98 0.82 -4.91
CA VAL A 82 6.69 1.30 -6.09
C VAL A 82 6.34 0.47 -7.34
N PRO A 83 6.44 -0.88 -7.30
CA PRO A 83 6.01 -1.71 -8.42
C PRO A 83 4.53 -1.52 -8.81
N ALA A 84 3.60 -1.42 -7.85
CA ALA A 84 2.18 -1.24 -8.12
C ALA A 84 1.89 0.09 -8.83
N ARG A 85 2.52 1.19 -8.38
CA ARG A 85 2.39 2.50 -9.04
C ARG A 85 3.03 2.53 -10.42
N ARG A 86 4.19 1.88 -10.61
CA ARG A 86 4.84 1.75 -11.91
C ARG A 86 4.01 0.90 -12.89
N LEU A 87 3.34 -0.14 -12.41
CA LEU A 87 2.38 -0.93 -13.19
C LEU A 87 1.23 -0.03 -13.67
N ALA A 88 0.61 0.71 -12.76
CA ALA A 88 -0.49 1.63 -13.08
C ALA A 88 -0.04 2.70 -14.11
N ASP A 89 1.10 3.33 -13.88
CA ASP A 89 1.68 4.34 -14.79
C ASP A 89 2.01 3.79 -16.18
N ALA A 90 2.48 2.54 -16.25
CA ALA A 90 2.79 1.88 -17.51
C ALA A 90 1.52 1.57 -18.32
N GLN A 91 0.43 1.22 -17.64
CA GLN A 91 -0.84 0.88 -18.27
C GLN A 91 -1.55 2.10 -18.89
N LEU A 92 -1.34 3.30 -18.36
CA LEU A 92 -1.98 4.54 -18.86
C LEU A 92 -1.72 4.84 -20.34
N LYS A 93 -0.64 4.30 -20.93
CA LYS A 93 -0.37 4.41 -22.38
C LYS A 93 -1.31 3.57 -23.25
N HIS A 94 -1.94 2.56 -22.65
CA HIS A 94 -2.68 1.50 -23.34
C HIS A 94 -4.13 1.34 -22.86
N SER A 95 -4.50 2.01 -21.77
CA SER A 95 -5.88 2.11 -21.26
C SER A 95 -6.00 3.32 -20.33
N PRO A 96 -7.03 4.17 -20.47
CA PRO A 96 -7.30 5.24 -19.50
C PRO A 96 -7.97 4.71 -18.22
N ASP A 97 -8.55 3.50 -18.26
CA ASP A 97 -9.33 2.90 -17.18
C ASP A 97 -8.42 2.19 -16.17
N VAL A 98 -7.73 2.98 -15.35
CA VAL A 98 -6.85 2.53 -14.27
C VAL A 98 -7.28 3.17 -12.97
N TRP A 99 -7.39 2.40 -11.89
CA TRP A 99 -7.69 2.88 -10.54
C TRP A 99 -6.69 2.30 -9.54
N MET A 100 -6.29 3.12 -8.58
CA MET A 100 -5.42 2.73 -7.47
C MET A 100 -6.15 2.84 -6.13
N TYR A 101 -5.92 1.89 -5.23
CA TYR A 101 -6.31 1.98 -3.83
C TYR A 101 -5.14 1.72 -2.88
N ARG A 102 -5.29 2.18 -1.63
CA ARG A 102 -4.48 1.79 -0.48
C ARG A 102 -5.39 1.37 0.67
N PHE A 103 -5.12 0.23 1.29
CA PHE A 103 -5.83 -0.20 2.48
C PHE A 103 -5.13 0.35 3.72
N ASP A 104 -5.85 1.17 4.49
CA ASP A 104 -5.30 2.00 5.58
C ASP A 104 -5.86 1.63 6.95
N TRP A 105 -6.88 0.77 7.03
CA TRP A 105 -7.35 0.28 8.31
C TRP A 105 -6.29 -0.64 8.95
N ALA A 106 -5.83 -0.27 10.13
CA ALA A 106 -4.82 -1.01 10.86
C ALA A 106 -5.45 -2.00 11.84
N SER A 107 -4.89 -3.20 11.91
CA SER A 107 -5.28 -4.19 12.92
C SER A 107 -4.98 -3.66 14.33
N PRO A 108 -5.91 -3.78 15.29
CA PRO A 108 -5.67 -3.41 16.68
C PRO A 108 -4.91 -4.49 17.46
N LEU A 109 -4.68 -5.66 16.88
CA LEU A 109 -4.03 -6.78 17.56
C LEU A 109 -2.57 -6.47 17.87
N TYR A 110 -2.07 -7.06 18.96
CA TYR A 110 -0.68 -6.92 19.42
C TYR A 110 -0.25 -5.45 19.54
N ASP A 111 -1.09 -4.62 20.18
CA ASP A 111 -0.87 -3.18 20.33
C ASP A 111 -0.62 -2.44 19.00
N GLY A 112 -1.25 -2.91 17.92
CA GLY A 112 -1.14 -2.32 16.59
C GLY A 112 0.13 -2.71 15.83
N ALA A 113 0.89 -3.70 16.30
CA ALA A 113 2.20 -4.06 15.74
C ALA A 113 2.15 -4.46 14.25
N PHE A 114 1.01 -4.97 13.76
CA PHE A 114 0.84 -5.29 12.34
C PHE A 114 0.49 -4.08 11.47
N GLY A 115 -0.13 -3.04 12.01
CA GLY A 115 -0.70 -1.97 11.19
C GLY A 115 -1.68 -2.51 10.14
N ALA A 116 -1.72 -1.87 8.98
CA ALA A 116 -2.37 -2.34 7.76
C ALA A 116 -1.37 -3.19 6.95
N CYS A 117 -1.06 -4.38 7.43
CA CYS A 117 -0.05 -5.26 6.83
C CYS A 117 -0.52 -5.99 5.59
N HIS A 118 0.43 -6.64 4.92
CA HIS A 118 0.19 -7.51 3.77
C HIS A 118 -0.95 -8.52 4.03
N ALA A 119 -1.80 -8.69 3.02
CA ALA A 119 -2.93 -9.61 2.97
C ALA A 119 -4.08 -9.34 3.97
N LEU A 120 -3.95 -8.35 4.87
CA LEU A 120 -5.00 -8.01 5.83
C LEU A 120 -6.30 -7.59 5.13
N GLU A 121 -6.18 -6.88 4.01
CA GLU A 121 -7.28 -6.36 3.22
C GLU A 121 -8.10 -7.46 2.55
N LEU A 122 -7.57 -8.68 2.37
CA LEU A 122 -8.27 -9.76 1.67
C LEU A 122 -9.61 -10.09 2.34
N VAL A 123 -9.65 -10.13 3.68
CA VAL A 123 -10.89 -10.39 4.42
C VAL A 123 -11.95 -9.31 4.14
N PHE A 124 -11.52 -8.07 3.90
CA PHE A 124 -12.39 -6.93 3.57
C PHE A 124 -12.83 -7.00 2.10
N VAL A 125 -11.91 -7.34 1.18
CA VAL A 125 -12.22 -7.56 -0.26
C VAL A 125 -13.32 -8.62 -0.43
N PHE A 126 -13.24 -9.74 0.31
CA PHE A 126 -14.19 -10.84 0.22
C PHE A 126 -15.42 -10.69 1.11
N ASN A 127 -15.52 -9.60 1.88
CA ASN A 127 -16.56 -9.39 2.88
C ASN A 127 -16.73 -10.57 3.85
N ASN A 128 -15.62 -11.09 4.36
CA ASN A 128 -15.57 -12.34 5.10
C ASN A 128 -15.27 -12.16 6.61
N LEU A 129 -15.59 -11.00 7.18
CA LEU A 129 -15.34 -10.71 8.61
C LEU A 129 -16.13 -11.61 9.57
N HIS A 130 -17.17 -12.29 9.08
CA HIS A 130 -17.96 -13.26 9.85
C HIS A 130 -17.26 -14.61 10.02
N ASP A 131 -16.21 -14.89 9.24
CA ASP A 131 -15.40 -16.09 9.38
C ASP A 131 -14.52 -15.98 10.62
N SER A 132 -14.56 -17.00 11.48
CA SER A 132 -13.71 -17.08 12.68
C SER A 132 -12.21 -16.93 12.37
N ALA A 133 -11.74 -17.25 11.16
CA ALA A 133 -10.35 -17.06 10.77
C ALA A 133 -9.97 -15.57 10.63
N ALA A 134 -10.94 -14.67 10.40
CA ALA A 134 -10.69 -13.24 10.30
C ALA A 134 -10.16 -12.63 11.61
N THR A 135 -10.59 -13.17 12.76
CA THR A 135 -10.26 -12.61 14.07
C THR A 135 -8.77 -12.73 14.39
N TYR A 136 -8.05 -13.69 13.82
CA TYR A 136 -6.59 -13.85 14.00
C TYR A 136 -5.77 -12.65 13.51
N MET A 137 -6.31 -11.89 12.54
CA MET A 137 -5.63 -10.76 11.91
C MET A 137 -6.38 -9.45 12.12
N CYS A 138 -7.70 -9.48 12.27
CA CYS A 138 -8.54 -8.28 12.38
C CYS A 138 -9.07 -8.04 13.81
N GLY A 139 -8.96 -9.02 14.71
CA GLY A 139 -9.62 -9.00 16.01
C GLY A 139 -11.14 -9.14 15.91
N ASP A 140 -11.81 -9.11 17.06
CA ASP A 140 -13.25 -9.44 17.16
C ASP A 140 -14.18 -8.32 16.67
N ASN A 141 -13.68 -7.09 16.57
CA ASN A 141 -14.49 -5.89 16.31
C ASN A 141 -14.00 -5.12 15.07
N ALA A 142 -13.51 -5.85 14.07
CA ALA A 142 -13.14 -5.25 12.79
C ALA A 142 -14.35 -4.56 12.13
N PRO A 143 -14.17 -3.38 11.52
CA PRO A 143 -15.29 -2.55 11.10
C PRO A 143 -15.93 -3.08 9.80
N GLN A 144 -17.13 -3.65 9.93
CA GLN A 144 -17.94 -4.15 8.81
C GLN A 144 -18.11 -3.12 7.68
N GLY A 145 -18.25 -1.82 8.02
CA GLY A 145 -18.39 -0.76 7.02
C GLY A 145 -17.19 -0.63 6.07
N VAL A 146 -15.97 -0.98 6.51
CA VAL A 146 -14.78 -0.98 5.63
C VAL A 146 -14.86 -2.15 4.65
N ALA A 147 -15.32 -3.31 5.11
CA ALA A 147 -15.50 -4.49 4.27
C ALA A 147 -16.61 -4.24 3.24
N ASP A 148 -17.73 -3.65 3.66
CA ASP A 148 -18.83 -3.30 2.75
C ASP A 148 -18.37 -2.32 1.67
N ALA A 149 -17.62 -1.27 2.04
CA ALA A 149 -17.09 -0.30 1.09
C ALA A 149 -16.13 -0.95 0.08
N MET A 150 -15.13 -1.69 0.56
CA MET A 150 -14.12 -2.30 -0.31
C MET A 150 -14.71 -3.39 -1.20
N HIS A 151 -15.55 -4.27 -0.63
CA HIS A 151 -16.20 -5.34 -1.38
C HIS A 151 -17.12 -4.80 -2.47
N GLN A 152 -17.94 -3.79 -2.18
CA GLN A 152 -18.83 -3.20 -3.17
C GLN A 152 -18.04 -2.56 -4.32
N ALA A 153 -16.91 -1.92 -4.04
CA ALA A 153 -16.06 -1.38 -5.09
C ALA A 153 -15.46 -2.46 -6.01
N TRP A 154 -14.97 -3.57 -5.43
CA TRP A 154 -14.49 -4.72 -6.22
C TRP A 154 -15.62 -5.34 -7.06
N VAL A 155 -16.81 -5.52 -6.49
CA VAL A 155 -17.98 -6.04 -7.22
C VAL A 155 -18.41 -5.09 -8.34
N ALA A 156 -18.42 -3.77 -8.08
CA ALA A 156 -18.72 -2.76 -9.09
C ALA A 156 -17.73 -2.85 -10.25
N PHE A 157 -16.42 -2.87 -9.95
CA PHE A 157 -15.38 -3.01 -10.96
C PHE A 157 -15.52 -4.28 -11.80
N VAL A 158 -15.81 -5.43 -11.18
CA VAL A 158 -16.02 -6.69 -11.92
C VAL A 158 -17.24 -6.63 -12.83
N LYS A 159 -18.32 -5.97 -12.40
CA LYS A 159 -19.58 -5.90 -13.16
C LYS A 159 -19.57 -4.85 -14.28
N THR A 160 -18.93 -3.70 -14.06
CA THR A 160 -19.06 -2.52 -14.94
C THR A 160 -17.71 -2.03 -15.47
N GLY A 161 -16.60 -2.45 -14.84
CA GLY A 161 -15.28 -1.91 -15.08
C GLY A 161 -15.08 -0.49 -14.54
N ASP A 162 -15.87 -0.10 -13.53
CA ASP A 162 -15.72 1.14 -12.75
C ASP A 162 -15.96 0.80 -11.26
N PRO A 163 -15.00 1.06 -10.34
CA PRO A 163 -15.15 0.71 -8.93
C PRO A 163 -16.06 1.66 -8.13
N GLN A 164 -16.58 2.74 -8.74
CA GLN A 164 -17.43 3.69 -8.05
C GLN A 164 -18.75 3.07 -7.54
N HIS A 165 -19.12 3.39 -6.30
CA HIS A 165 -20.46 3.17 -5.76
C HIS A 165 -20.81 4.25 -4.71
N ALA A 166 -22.05 4.25 -4.19
CA ALA A 166 -22.54 5.32 -3.32
C ALA A 166 -21.93 5.34 -1.90
N GLY A 167 -21.25 4.26 -1.49
CA GLY A 167 -20.68 4.10 -0.15
C GLY A 167 -19.27 4.64 0.03
N ILE A 168 -18.68 5.24 -1.02
CA ILE A 168 -17.31 5.76 -1.04
C ILE A 168 -17.30 7.17 -1.65
N PRO A 169 -16.28 8.01 -1.38
CA PRO A 169 -16.11 9.26 -2.09
C PRO A 169 -15.92 9.03 -3.59
N SER A 170 -16.00 10.11 -4.37
CA SER A 170 -15.71 10.06 -5.80
C SER A 170 -14.31 9.47 -6.03
N TRP A 171 -14.22 8.39 -6.80
CA TRP A 171 -12.98 7.69 -7.09
C TRP A 171 -12.52 8.02 -8.51
N ALA A 172 -11.75 9.11 -8.63
CA ALA A 172 -11.15 9.50 -9.89
C ALA A 172 -10.17 8.43 -10.41
N ARG A 173 -10.12 8.27 -11.74
CA ARG A 173 -9.14 7.40 -12.40
C ARG A 173 -7.72 7.86 -12.13
N HIS A 174 -6.82 6.89 -11.99
CA HIS A 174 -5.39 7.09 -11.88
C HIS A 174 -4.88 7.92 -13.06
N ASN A 175 -3.97 8.84 -12.78
CA ASN A 175 -3.28 9.67 -13.76
C ASN A 175 -1.90 10.05 -13.22
N ARG A 176 -1.03 10.60 -14.06
CA ARG A 176 0.36 10.91 -13.68
C ARG A 176 0.52 12.23 -12.92
N ASP A 177 -0.45 13.13 -13.02
CA ASP A 177 -0.36 14.50 -12.52
C ASP A 177 -0.74 14.57 -11.03
N ASP A 178 -1.86 13.96 -10.66
CA ASP A 178 -2.48 14.08 -9.34
C ASP A 178 -2.58 12.73 -8.60
N ARG A 179 -2.45 11.62 -9.34
CA ARG A 179 -2.31 10.25 -8.81
C ARG A 179 -3.37 9.89 -7.75
N PRO A 180 -4.67 10.03 -8.07
CA PRO A 180 -5.73 9.77 -7.13
C PRO A 180 -5.71 8.30 -6.67
N THR A 181 -5.75 8.09 -5.37
CA THR A 181 -5.69 6.76 -4.73
C THR A 181 -6.78 6.66 -3.66
N MET A 182 -7.69 5.71 -3.79
CA MET A 182 -8.72 5.48 -2.77
C MET A 182 -8.08 4.87 -1.51
N GLN A 183 -8.19 5.55 -0.38
CA GLN A 183 -7.72 5.07 0.91
C GLN A 183 -8.89 4.44 1.66
N PHE A 184 -8.91 3.11 1.75
CA PHE A 184 -9.93 2.38 2.49
C PHE A 184 -9.60 2.37 3.98
N ASN A 185 -10.45 3.03 4.75
CA ASN A 185 -10.42 3.06 6.22
C ASN A 185 -11.86 3.20 6.72
N THR A 186 -12.05 3.22 8.05
CA THR A 186 -13.34 3.50 8.72
C THR A 186 -14.07 4.71 8.12
N THR A 187 -13.31 5.72 7.72
CA THR A 187 -13.74 6.76 6.78
C THR A 187 -12.84 6.70 5.56
N SER A 188 -13.39 6.27 4.42
CA SER A 188 -12.61 6.21 3.18
C SER A 188 -12.45 7.60 2.56
N THR A 189 -11.27 7.89 2.01
CA THR A 189 -10.93 9.18 1.42
C THR A 189 -10.19 9.01 0.10
N LEU A 190 -10.26 10.00 -0.79
CA LEU A 190 -9.41 10.03 -1.98
C LEU A 190 -8.11 10.79 -1.64
N GLY A 191 -7.00 10.07 -1.62
CA GLY A 191 -5.66 10.66 -1.47
C GLY A 191 -5.07 11.06 -2.82
N HIS A 192 -4.18 12.04 -2.80
CA HIS A 192 -3.53 12.59 -3.99
C HIS A 192 -2.02 12.64 -3.76
N ASN A 193 -1.24 12.23 -4.76
CA ASN A 193 0.23 12.25 -4.70
C ASN A 193 0.82 11.69 -3.38
N LEU A 194 0.24 10.59 -2.87
CA LEU A 194 0.66 9.96 -1.63
C LEU A 194 2.14 9.54 -1.69
N ASN A 195 2.86 9.78 -0.60
CA ASN A 195 4.27 9.41 -0.39
C ASN A 195 5.22 9.88 -1.51
N THR A 196 4.96 11.05 -2.12
CA THR A 196 5.75 11.52 -3.28
C THR A 196 7.24 11.65 -2.98
N ASP A 197 7.61 12.11 -1.78
CA ASP A 197 9.02 12.26 -1.38
C ASP A 197 9.74 10.91 -1.25
N GLU A 198 9.06 9.89 -0.72
CA GLU A 198 9.60 8.53 -0.61
C GLU A 198 9.71 7.89 -2.00
N PHE A 199 8.67 8.05 -2.83
CA PHE A 199 8.63 7.52 -4.17
C PHE A 199 9.77 8.05 -5.05
N ALA A 200 10.12 9.34 -4.90
CA ALA A 200 11.20 9.96 -5.66
C ALA A 200 12.58 9.33 -5.39
N LEU A 201 12.79 8.73 -4.22
CA LEU A 201 14.05 8.04 -3.88
C LEU A 201 14.30 6.80 -4.76
N TRP A 202 13.24 6.20 -5.29
CA TRP A 202 13.29 4.93 -6.01
C TRP A 202 13.59 5.08 -7.50
N ASP A 203 13.66 6.31 -8.00
CA ASP A 203 14.06 6.59 -9.38
C ASP A 203 15.51 6.18 -9.63
N GLY A 204 15.71 5.23 -10.55
CA GLY A 204 17.02 4.67 -10.86
C GLY A 204 17.56 3.65 -9.85
N VAL A 205 16.74 3.24 -8.87
CA VAL A 205 17.04 2.14 -7.93
C VAL A 205 16.41 0.83 -8.41
N LEU A 206 15.11 0.88 -8.69
CA LEU A 206 14.32 -0.22 -9.25
C LEU A 206 14.08 -0.02 -10.74
#